data_AF-A0A1G3AIZ2-F1
#
_entry.id   AF-A0A1G3AIZ2-F1
#
_cell.length_a   1.000
_cell.length_b   1.000
_cell.length_c   1.000
_cell.angle_alpha   90.00
_cell.angle_beta   90.00
_cell.angle_gamma   90.00
#
_symmetry.space_group_name_H-M   'P 1'
#
loop_
_entity.id
_entity.type
_entity.pdbx_description
1 polymer ?
#
loop_
_entity_poly.entity_id
_entity_poly.type
_entity_poly.pdbx_seq_one_letter_code
_entity_poly.pdbx_strand_id
1 'polypeptide(L)' 'MPENSEKDKSKEFSELAQQKRNSIIAEFWGFLKYNKKWWLIPILIVLLILCLLVLLGGTAIAPFIYPLF' A
#
# COMPACT_ATOMS: atom_id res chain seq x y z
N MET A 1 28.77 25.38 40.04
CA MET A 1 28.73 25.38 38.56
C MET A 1 27.96 24.15 38.05
N PRO A 2 26.68 24.27 37.66
CA PRO A 2 25.88 23.18 37.09
C PRO A 2 25.88 23.20 35.54
N GLU A 3 27.06 23.14 34.92
CA GLU A 3 27.18 23.24 33.44
C GLU A 3 26.93 21.90 32.72
N ASN A 4 26.99 20.77 33.43
CA ASN A 4 26.99 19.43 32.81
C ASN A 4 25.58 18.87 32.56
N SER A 5 24.55 19.34 33.28
CA SER A 5 23.17 18.85 33.21
C SER A 5 22.39 19.34 31.99
N GLU A 6 22.79 20.46 31.38
CA GLU A 6 22.17 21.03 30.17
C GLU A 6 22.69 20.34 28.89
N LYS A 7 23.98 19.97 28.87
CA LYS A 7 24.62 19.25 27.75
C LYS A 7 24.13 17.80 27.61
N ASP A 8 23.75 17.17 28.71
CA ASP A 8 23.30 15.79 28.71
C ASP A 8 21.89 15.66 28.10
N LYS A 9 20.97 16.52 28.53
CA LYS A 9 19.60 16.59 28.00
C LYS A 9 19.54 16.94 26.50
N SER A 10 20.45 17.80 26.05
CA SER A 10 20.53 18.19 24.64
C SER A 10 21.09 17.08 23.75
N LYS A 11 22.00 16.24 24.26
CA LYS A 11 22.43 15.01 23.59
C LYS A 11 21.31 13.98 23.52
N GLU A 12 20.63 13.74 24.64
CA GLU A 12 19.49 12.81 24.74
C GLU A 12 18.37 13.19 23.74
N PHE A 13 18.03 14.48 23.67
CA PHE A 13 17.04 15.00 22.72
C PHE A 13 17.48 14.82 21.25
N SER A 14 18.77 15.00 20.96
CA SER A 14 19.33 14.82 19.61
C SER A 14 19.32 13.35 19.17
N GLU A 15 19.59 12.42 20.09
CA GLU A 15 19.53 10.98 19.84
C GLU A 15 18.09 10.48 19.62
N LEU A 16 17.12 11.03 20.36
CA LEU A 16 15.69 10.74 20.18
C LEU A 16 15.18 11.26 18.82
N ALA A 17 15.70 12.38 18.33
CA ALA A 17 15.35 12.91 17.00
C ALA A 17 15.99 12.11 15.85
N GLN A 18 17.14 11.49 16.10
CA GLN A 18 17.85 10.63 15.14
C GLN A 18 17.29 9.20 15.09
N GLN A 19 16.39 8.82 16.00
CA GLN A 19 15.71 7.54 15.93
C GLN A 19 15.03 7.44 14.56
N LYS A 20 15.51 6.46 13.79
CA LYS A 20 15.12 6.21 12.40
C LYS A 20 13.62 5.96 12.37
N ARG A 21 12.83 7.01 12.12
CA ARG A 21 11.40 6.90 11.84
C ARG A 21 11.27 5.92 10.69
N ASN A 22 10.74 4.73 10.96
CA ASN A 22 10.37 3.83 9.90
C ASN A 22 9.48 4.64 8.94
N SER A 23 9.84 4.63 7.66
CA SER A 23 9.12 5.44 6.69
C SER A 23 7.65 5.03 6.72
N ILE A 24 6.74 6.00 6.82
CA ILE A 24 5.29 5.76 6.82
C ILE A 24 4.91 4.90 5.61
N ILE A 25 5.63 5.05 4.48
CA ILE A 25 5.49 4.22 3.28
C ILE A 25 5.79 2.73 3.55
N ALA A 26 6.82 2.43 4.34
CA ALA A 26 7.21 1.04 4.66
C ALA A 26 6.22 0.38 5.62
N GLU A 27 5.72 1.13 6.62
CA GLU A 27 4.66 0.67 7.51
C GLU A 27 3.35 0.46 6.74
N PHE A 28 2.99 1.40 5.86
CA PHE A 28 1.82 1.30 5.00
C PHE A 28 1.92 0.10 4.05
N TRP A 29 3.08 -0.15 3.45
CA TRP A 29 3.33 -1.32 2.61
C TRP A 29 3.24 -2.64 3.40
N GLY A 30 3.76 -2.65 4.63
CA GLY A 30 3.59 -3.76 5.57
C GLY A 30 2.12 -4.04 5.88
N PHE A 31 1.35 -3.00 6.19
CA PHE A 31 -0.09 -3.07 6.46
C PHE A 31 -0.88 -3.58 5.25
N LEU A 32 -0.52 -3.08 4.05
CA LEU A 32 -1.11 -3.50 2.78
C LEU A 32 -0.84 -4.99 2.54
N LYS A 33 0.40 -5.44 2.74
CA LYS A 33 0.77 -6.86 2.58
C LYS A 33 0.04 -7.76 3.57
N TYR A 34 -0.22 -7.29 4.79
CA TYR A 34 -0.94 -8.02 5.83
C TYR A 34 -2.42 -8.21 5.51
N ASN A 35 -3.07 -7.21 4.91
CA ASN A 35 -4.51 -7.24 4.60
C ASN A 35 -4.84 -7.77 3.19
N LYS A 36 -3.92 -7.65 2.21
CA LYS A 36 -4.29 -7.79 0.80
C LYS A 36 -4.29 -9.20 0.24
N LYS A 37 -3.72 -10.23 0.86
CA LYS A 37 -3.76 -11.57 0.25
C LYS A 37 -5.21 -12.04 0.05
N TRP A 38 -6.06 -11.94 1.06
CA TRP A 38 -7.45 -12.39 0.96
C TRP A 38 -8.37 -11.43 0.21
N TRP A 39 -8.08 -10.12 0.22
CA TRP A 39 -8.92 -9.11 -0.44
C TRP A 39 -8.57 -8.87 -1.91
N LEU A 40 -7.30 -9.09 -2.29
CA LEU A 40 -6.82 -8.88 -3.66
C LEU A 40 -7.05 -10.13 -4.53
N ILE A 41 -7.03 -11.33 -3.94
CA ILE A 41 -7.38 -12.58 -4.62
C ILE A 41 -8.73 -12.51 -5.37
N PRO A 42 -9.87 -12.14 -4.75
CA PRO A 42 -11.16 -12.11 -5.44
C PRO A 42 -11.18 -11.09 -6.59
N ILE A 43 -10.55 -9.92 -6.42
CA ILE A 43 -10.43 -8.92 -7.49
C ILE A 43 -9.63 -9.50 -8.67
N LEU A 44 -8.53 -10.19 -8.37
CA LEU A 44 -7.63 -10.75 -9.38
C LEU A 44 -8.28 -11.93 -10.11
N ILE A 45 -9.09 -12.74 -9.43
CA ILE A 45 -9.91 -13.80 -10.02
C ILE A 45 -10.93 -13.21 -10.99
N VAL A 46 -11.70 -12.19 -10.59
CA VAL A 46 -12.68 -11.54 -11.47
C VAL A 46 -12.00 -10.92 -12.69
N LEU A 47 -10.85 -10.27 -12.50
CA LEU A 47 -10.08 -9.69 -13.60
C LEU A 47 -9.59 -10.76 -14.59
N LEU A 48 -9.13 -11.90 -14.07
CA LEU A 48 -8.67 -13.03 -14.86
C LEU A 48 -9.83 -13.65 -15.65
N ILE A 49 -10.99 -13.82 -15.02
CA ILE A 49 -12.21 -14.31 -15.68
C ILE A 49 -12.64 -13.33 -16.78
N LEU A 50 -12.64 -12.03 -16.52
CA LEU A 50 -12.96 -11.01 -17.54
C LEU A 50 -11.99 -11.06 -18.71
N CYS A 51 -10.68 -11.20 -18.44
CA CYS A 51 -9.67 -11.34 -19.48
C CYS A 51 -9.92 -12.61 -20.32
N LEU A 52 -10.24 -13.73 -19.67
CA LEU A 52 -10.62 -14.97 -20.33
C LEU A 52 -11.89 -14.78 -21.17
N LEU A 53 -12.93 -14.14 -20.63
CA LEU A 53 -14.17 -13.86 -21.35
C LEU A 53 -13.92 -13.02 -22.60
N VAL A 54 -13.05 -12.02 -22.50
CA VAL A 54 -12.65 -11.17 -23.63
C VAL A 54 -11.91 -11.98 -24.70
N LEU A 55 -11.00 -12.87 -24.29
CA LEU A 55 -10.24 -13.73 -25.21
C LEU A 55 -11.13 -14.77 -25.90
N LEU A 56 -12.07 -15.39 -25.18
CA LEU A 56 -12.99 -16.39 -25.72
C LEU A 56 -14.16 -15.77 -26.51
N GLY A 57 -14.60 -14.56 -26.14
CA GLY A 57 -15.79 -13.91 -26.69
C GLY A 57 -15.61 -13.24 -28.05
N GLY A 58 -14.38 -13.19 -28.59
CA GLY A 58 -14.06 -12.62 -29.91
C GLY A 58 -14.30 -11.10 -30.06
N THR A 59 -15.02 -10.49 -29.13
CA THR A 59 -15.41 -9.08 -29.14
C THR A 59 -15.34 -8.53 -27.72
N ALA A 60 -14.19 -7.95 -27.35
CA ALA A 60 -14.01 -7.17 -26.11
C ALA A 60 -15.02 -6.00 -25.97
N ILE A 61 -15.74 -5.71 -27.05
CA ILE A 61 -16.62 -4.55 -27.27
C ILE A 61 -18.09 -4.89 -26.96
N ALA A 62 -18.47 -6.17 -26.86
CA ALA A 62 -19.86 -6.63 -26.65
C ALA A 62 -20.58 -5.97 -25.45
N PRO A 63 -19.97 -5.82 -24.25
CA PRO A 63 -20.66 -5.17 -23.12
C PRO A 63 -20.75 -3.63 -23.26
N PHE A 64 -20.08 -3.02 -24.24
CA PHE A 64 -20.08 -1.58 -24.48
C PHE A 64 -20.99 -1.16 -25.64
N ILE A 65 -21.42 -2.12 -26.49
CA ILE A 65 -22.26 -1.86 -27.67
C ILE A 65 -23.77 -1.90 -27.34
N TYR A 66 -24.20 -2.49 -26.23
CA TYR A 66 -25.63 -2.70 -25.91
C TYR A 66 -26.32 -1.82 -24.83
N PRO A 67 -25.81 -0.66 -24.35
CA PRO A 67 -26.63 0.24 -23.54
C PRO A 67 -27.66 1.09 -24.35
N LEU A 68 -27.84 0.85 -25.65
CA LEU A 68 -28.69 1.68 -26.54
C LEU A 68 -29.98 1.00 -27.04
N PHE A 69 -30.42 -0.09 -26.43
CA PHE A 69 -31.73 -0.69 -26.70
C PHE A 69 -32.47 -1.02 -25.40
#